data_AF-A0A821FNI8-F1
#
_entry.id   AF-A0A821FNI8-F1
#
_cell.length_a   1.000
_cell.length_b   1.000
_cell.length_c   1.000
_cell.angle_alpha   90.00
_cell.angle_beta   90.00
_cell.angle_gamma   90.00
#
_symmetry.space_group_name_H-M   'P 1'
#
loop_
_entity.id
_entity.type
_entity.pdbx_description
1 polymer ?
#
loop_
_entity_poly.entity_id
_entity_poly.type
_entity_poly.pdbx_seq_one_letter_code
_entity_poly.pdbx_strand_id
1 'polypeptide(L)'
;MENPTATEKSISKENLLKLISNNDSSVTFQKPKQKDNMSKVWTYFSTIHFQKMKQDYVICDSCQSLISCKAQIGTGGMQKHIECCRKISNTLDEHNECTITKYFHSTKIKSNYVPLKLKNKITNSLVEFIILDGRPFEIVRGSGFINLIECVLGVGLTLLESSTVSASDLIADPITLSRHIDRIYDERKCQLISLFQTIKSFVITVDFWKEHFTGNFLLVHASSVFHVQIVNANIVL
;
A
#
# COMPACT_ATOMS: atom_id res chain seq x y z
N MET A 1 0.29 8.95 70.50
CA MET A 1 -0.93 8.68 69.71
C MET A 1 -0.46 8.22 68.34
N GLU A 2 -0.52 6.92 68.14
CA GLU A 2 0.04 6.20 66.99
C GLU A 2 -0.80 6.49 65.73
N ASN A 3 -0.12 6.76 64.62
CA ASN A 3 -0.73 6.94 63.30
C ASN A 3 -0.28 5.75 62.45
N PRO A 4 -1.18 4.84 62.02
CA PRO A 4 -0.78 3.63 61.32
C PRO A 4 -0.40 3.95 59.87
N THR A 5 0.82 3.56 59.52
CA THR A 5 1.40 3.53 58.17
C THR A 5 0.65 2.54 57.28
N ALA A 6 -0.30 3.05 56.48
CA ALA A 6 -0.93 2.27 55.43
C ALA A 6 0.05 2.11 54.26
N THR A 7 0.54 0.89 54.07
CA THR A 7 1.36 0.50 52.94
C THR A 7 0.55 0.57 51.64
N GLU A 8 0.94 1.48 50.74
CA GLU A 8 0.35 1.70 49.43
C GLU A 8 0.55 0.47 48.52
N LYS A 9 -0.39 -0.48 48.53
CA LYS A 9 -0.42 -1.56 47.54
C LYS A 9 -1.02 -1.06 46.22
N SER A 10 -0.24 -0.31 45.46
CA SER A 10 -0.45 -0.14 44.02
C SER A 10 -0.19 -1.48 43.34
N ILE A 11 -1.19 -2.01 42.62
CA ILE A 11 -1.10 -3.32 41.97
C ILE A 11 -0.54 -3.17 40.54
N SER A 12 0.29 -4.12 40.10
CA SER A 12 0.82 -4.11 38.74
C SER A 12 -0.28 -4.26 37.69
N LYS A 13 -0.07 -3.67 36.51
CA LYS A 13 -1.02 -3.72 35.39
C LYS A 13 -1.42 -5.16 35.03
N GLU A 14 -0.47 -6.07 35.01
CA GLU A 14 -0.67 -7.49 34.67
C GLU A 14 -1.54 -8.21 35.69
N ASN A 15 -1.33 -7.94 36.99
CA ASN A 15 -2.14 -8.54 38.04
C ASN A 15 -3.55 -7.93 38.06
N LEU A 16 -3.69 -6.64 37.77
CA LEU A 16 -5.00 -6.01 37.63
C LEU A 16 -5.79 -6.62 36.46
N LEU A 17 -5.15 -6.87 35.30
CA LEU A 17 -5.77 -7.53 34.17
C LEU A 17 -6.23 -8.95 34.49
N LYS A 18 -5.42 -9.72 35.23
CA LYS A 18 -5.80 -11.07 35.69
C LYS A 18 -7.01 -11.04 36.63
N LEU A 19 -7.09 -10.06 37.53
CA LEU A 19 -8.22 -9.92 38.44
C LEU A 19 -9.50 -9.51 37.69
N ILE A 20 -9.38 -8.64 36.69
CA ILE A 20 -10.50 -8.24 35.83
C ILE A 20 -10.98 -9.42 34.97
N SER A 21 -10.07 -10.20 34.37
CA SER A 21 -10.45 -11.37 33.57
C SER A 21 -11.14 -12.46 34.40
N ASN A 22 -10.80 -12.55 35.68
CA ASN A 22 -11.36 -13.53 36.61
C ASN A 22 -12.66 -13.05 37.28
N ASN A 23 -13.17 -11.86 36.94
CA ASN A 23 -14.35 -11.24 37.56
C ASN A 23 -14.27 -11.18 39.10
N ASP A 24 -13.10 -10.84 39.64
CA ASP A 24 -12.90 -10.77 41.09
C ASP A 24 -13.71 -9.62 41.72
N SER A 25 -14.52 -9.94 42.74
CA SER A 25 -15.34 -8.99 43.51
C SER A 25 -14.55 -7.85 44.19
N SER A 26 -13.22 -8.00 44.31
CA SER A 26 -12.32 -7.01 44.90
C SER A 26 -12.03 -5.82 43.98
N VAL A 27 -12.37 -5.91 42.69
CA VAL A 27 -12.20 -4.85 41.69
C VAL A 27 -13.53 -4.19 41.42
N THR A 28 -13.61 -2.88 41.64
CA THR A 28 -14.81 -2.08 41.37
C THR A 28 -14.51 -0.97 40.37
N PHE A 29 -15.46 -0.74 39.47
CA PHE A 29 -15.39 0.32 38.47
C PHE A 29 -16.30 1.47 38.88
N GLN A 30 -15.78 2.68 38.92
CA GLN A 30 -16.54 3.87 39.28
C GLN A 30 -16.37 4.96 38.24
N LYS A 31 -17.50 5.53 37.78
CA LYS A 31 -17.46 6.73 36.94
C LYS A 31 -17.02 7.93 37.78
N PRO A 32 -16.05 8.73 37.30
CA PRO A 32 -15.63 9.93 38.01
C PRO A 32 -16.79 10.93 38.07
N LYS A 33 -17.02 11.51 39.24
CA LYS A 33 -18.00 12.60 39.42
C LYS A 33 -17.56 13.79 38.56
N GLN A 34 -18.42 14.22 37.63
CA GLN A 34 -18.12 15.38 36.78
C GLN A 34 -17.96 16.63 37.66
N LYS A 35 -16.81 17.29 37.52
CA LYS A 35 -16.52 18.63 38.04
C LYS A 35 -16.31 19.56 36.85
N ASP A 36 -16.62 20.84 36.98
CA ASP A 36 -16.58 21.80 35.86
C ASP A 36 -15.21 21.91 35.17
N ASN A 37 -14.12 21.56 35.88
CA ASN A 37 -12.75 21.58 35.35
C ASN A 37 -12.28 20.22 34.79
N MET A 38 -13.16 19.22 34.66
CA MET A 38 -12.78 17.88 34.21
C MET A 38 -12.85 17.75 32.69
N SER A 39 -11.81 17.18 32.08
CA SER A 39 -11.76 16.97 30.63
C SER A 39 -12.91 16.08 30.15
N LYS A 40 -13.53 16.44 29.02
CA LYS A 40 -14.62 15.65 28.38
C LYS A 40 -14.26 14.19 28.11
N VAL A 41 -12.96 13.88 28.01
CA VAL A 41 -12.41 12.53 27.83
C VAL A 41 -12.96 11.54 28.86
N TRP A 42 -13.19 11.98 30.10
CA TRP A 42 -13.67 11.13 31.20
C TRP A 42 -15.09 10.57 31.03
N THR A 43 -15.87 11.01 30.03
CA THR A 43 -17.19 10.43 29.76
C THR A 43 -17.11 8.98 29.24
N TYR A 44 -15.95 8.57 28.71
CA TYR A 44 -15.73 7.27 28.07
C TYR A 44 -14.94 6.27 28.93
N PHE A 45 -14.58 6.65 30.16
CA PHE A 45 -13.71 5.85 31.02
C PHE A 45 -14.23 5.75 32.44
N SER A 46 -14.00 4.58 33.04
CA SER A 46 -14.27 4.31 34.44
C SER A 46 -12.95 4.15 35.20
N THR A 47 -12.90 4.67 36.42
CA THR A 47 -11.75 4.53 37.32
C THR A 47 -11.81 3.19 38.04
N ILE A 48 -10.65 2.56 38.20
CA ILE A 48 -10.55 1.24 38.84
C ILE A 48 -10.17 1.43 40.31
N HIS A 49 -10.93 0.79 41.19
CA HIS A 49 -10.63 0.69 42.60
C HIS A 49 -10.41 -0.77 42.97
N PHE A 50 -9.24 -1.06 43.53
CA PHE A 50 -8.92 -2.36 44.11
C PHE A 50 -8.95 -2.22 45.63
N GLN A 51 -9.75 -3.04 46.31
CA GLN A 51 -9.92 -2.98 47.78
C GLN A 51 -10.23 -1.56 48.30
N LYS A 52 -11.14 -0.84 47.62
CA LYS A 52 -11.52 0.56 47.91
C LYS A 52 -10.41 1.61 47.68
N MET A 53 -9.25 1.22 47.16
CA MET A 53 -8.18 2.15 46.81
C MET A 53 -8.17 2.44 45.31
N LYS A 54 -8.18 3.73 44.96
CA LYS A 54 -8.11 4.20 43.57
C LYS A 54 -6.76 3.82 42.97
N GLN A 55 -6.79 3.17 41.81
CA GLN A 55 -5.59 2.81 41.06
C GLN A 55 -5.26 3.87 40.01
N ASP A 56 -3.99 3.94 39.61
CA ASP A 56 -3.51 4.80 38.52
C ASP A 56 -3.87 4.28 37.13
N TYR A 57 -4.91 3.45 37.03
CA TYR A 57 -5.40 2.88 35.79
C TYR A 57 -6.90 3.14 35.64
N VAL A 58 -7.30 3.33 34.39
CA VAL A 58 -8.68 3.53 33.97
C VAL A 58 -9.03 2.51 32.91
N ILE A 59 -10.30 2.12 32.85
CA ILE A 59 -10.81 1.20 31.83
C ILE A 59 -11.69 1.97 30.84
N CYS A 60 -11.54 1.68 29.56
CA CYS A 60 -12.45 2.20 28.54
C CYS A 60 -13.80 1.49 28.64
N ASP A 61 -14.89 2.24 28.75
CA ASP A 61 -16.24 1.68 28.82
C ASP A 61 -16.62 0.93 27.53
N SER A 62 -16.00 1.25 26.39
CA SER A 62 -16.35 0.70 25.07
C SER A 62 -15.57 -0.57 24.71
N CYS A 63 -14.24 -0.57 24.86
CA CYS A 63 -13.39 -1.70 24.47
C CYS A 63 -12.76 -2.44 25.66
N GLN A 64 -13.11 -2.05 26.90
CA GLN A 64 -12.57 -2.63 28.14
C GLN A 64 -11.03 -2.60 28.25
N SER A 65 -10.37 -1.75 27.45
CA SER A 65 -8.91 -1.62 27.49
C SER A 65 -8.44 -0.83 28.71
N LEU A 66 -7.37 -1.33 29.35
CA LEU A 66 -6.75 -0.74 30.53
C LEU A 66 -5.67 0.29 30.17
N ILE A 67 -5.85 1.53 30.61
CA ILE A 67 -4.97 2.68 30.32
C ILE A 67 -4.40 3.25 31.60
N SER A 68 -3.09 3.54 31.62
CA SER A 68 -2.46 4.23 32.76
C SER A 68 -2.85 5.72 32.77
N CYS A 69 -3.34 6.20 33.89
CA CYS A 69 -3.72 7.58 34.13
C CYS A 69 -3.10 8.06 35.46
N LYS A 70 -1.82 8.42 35.41
CA LYS A 70 -1.12 9.08 36.52
C LYS A 70 -1.36 10.58 36.47
N ALA A 71 -1.45 11.24 37.63
CA ALA A 71 -1.66 12.69 37.72
C ALA A 71 -0.62 13.51 36.92
N GLN A 72 0.62 13.02 36.80
CA GLN A 72 1.72 13.68 36.08
C GLN A 72 1.62 13.60 34.55
N ILE A 73 0.94 12.58 34.01
CA ILE A 73 0.93 12.29 32.55
C ILE A 73 -0.28 12.95 31.86
N GLY A 74 -1.28 13.38 32.64
CA GLY A 74 -2.49 14.01 32.13
C GLY A 74 -3.41 13.05 31.35
N THR A 75 -4.39 13.60 30.63
CA THR A 75 -5.43 12.85 29.90
C THR A 75 -5.05 12.50 28.45
N GLY A 76 -3.82 12.81 28.02
CA GLY A 76 -3.39 12.63 26.63
C GLY A 76 -3.43 11.18 26.15
N GLY A 77 -3.09 10.20 27.02
CA GLY A 77 -3.18 8.77 26.68
C GLY A 77 -4.61 8.30 26.43
N MET A 78 -5.56 8.80 27.24
CA MET A 78 -6.98 8.51 27.10
C MET A 78 -7.56 9.14 25.82
N GLN A 79 -7.15 10.37 25.50
CA GLN A 79 -7.60 11.05 24.28
C GLN A 79 -7.13 10.33 23.01
N LYS A 80 -5.85 9.96 22.93
CA LYS A 80 -5.31 9.13 21.84
C LYS A 80 -6.06 7.80 21.72
N HIS A 81 -6.39 7.18 22.85
CA HIS A 81 -7.17 5.96 22.83
C HIS A 81 -8.57 6.15 22.28
N ILE A 82 -9.31 7.22 22.61
CA ILE A 82 -10.64 7.49 22.04
C ILE A 82 -10.58 7.54 20.50
N GLU A 83 -9.57 8.22 19.96
CA GLU A 83 -9.38 8.34 18.50
C GLU A 83 -9.16 6.99 17.82
N CYS A 84 -8.46 6.06 18.48
CA CYS A 84 -8.26 4.69 17.99
C CYS A 84 -9.48 3.80 18.25
N CYS A 85 -10.04 3.85 19.45
CA CYS A 85 -11.16 3.00 19.88
C CYS A 85 -12.41 3.21 19.03
N ARG A 86 -12.72 4.46 18.65
CA ARG A 86 -13.83 4.76 17.75
C ARG A 86 -13.63 4.22 16.33
N LYS A 87 -12.39 4.04 15.88
CA LYS A 87 -12.10 3.43 14.56
C LYS A 87 -12.29 1.92 14.59
N ILE A 88 -12.06 1.28 15.74
CA ILE A 88 -12.17 -0.17 15.92
C ILE A 88 -13.63 -0.60 16.11
N SER A 89 -14.48 0.21 16.76
CA SER A 89 -15.90 -0.14 16.96
C SER A 89 -16.71 -0.26 15.67
N ASN A 90 -16.21 0.25 14.54
CA ASN A 90 -16.85 0.12 13.23
C ASN A 90 -16.46 -1.15 12.46
N THR A 91 -15.55 -1.95 13.02
CA THR A 91 -15.15 -3.25 12.49
C THR A 91 -15.21 -4.25 13.63
N LEU A 92 -16.41 -4.77 13.88
CA LEU A 92 -16.58 -6.01 14.63
C LEU A 92 -15.86 -7.09 13.84
N ASP A 93 -14.65 -7.44 14.26
CA ASP A 93 -14.26 -8.83 14.52
C ASP A 93 -12.80 -8.93 14.99
N GLU A 94 -12.66 -9.74 16.04
CA GLU A 94 -11.47 -10.43 16.52
C GLU A 94 -10.34 -9.64 17.19
N HIS A 95 -10.06 -10.11 18.42
CA HIS A 95 -8.90 -9.85 19.24
C HIS A 95 -7.62 -9.59 18.43
N ASN A 96 -7.26 -8.31 18.29
CA ASN A 96 -5.95 -7.94 17.78
C ASN A 96 -5.19 -7.20 18.86
N GLU A 97 -4.20 -7.89 19.41
CA GLU A 97 -3.07 -7.26 20.07
C GLU A 97 -2.60 -6.07 19.20
N CYS A 98 -2.51 -4.89 19.80
CA CYS A 98 -1.88 -3.74 19.15
C CYS A 98 -0.40 -4.08 18.93
N THR A 99 -0.09 -4.71 17.80
CA THR A 99 1.28 -4.99 17.40
C THR A 99 2.00 -3.64 17.31
N ILE A 100 3.05 -3.48 18.12
CA ILE A 100 3.91 -2.29 18.22
C ILE A 100 4.49 -1.86 16.85
N THR A 101 4.37 -2.70 15.83
CA THR A 101 4.76 -2.42 14.44
C THR A 101 4.09 -1.20 13.83
N LYS A 102 2.95 -0.72 14.35
CA LYS A 102 2.34 0.56 13.90
C LYS A 102 3.09 1.81 14.39
N TYR A 103 3.92 1.72 15.42
CA TYR A 103 4.74 2.84 15.92
C TYR A 103 6.11 2.92 15.25
N PHE A 104 6.56 1.85 14.59
CA PHE A 104 7.68 1.90 13.67
C PHE A 104 7.20 2.38 12.30
N HIS A 105 6.86 3.67 12.20
CA HIS A 105 7.03 4.34 10.91
C HIS A 105 8.53 4.37 10.65
N SER A 106 9.04 3.32 10.02
CA SER A 106 10.32 3.37 9.35
C SER A 106 10.30 4.64 8.49
N THR A 107 11.15 5.61 8.83
CA THR A 107 11.41 6.82 8.05
C THR A 107 12.03 6.53 6.68
N LYS A 108 11.98 5.27 6.23
CA LYS A 108 12.03 4.94 4.82
C LYS A 108 10.62 5.07 4.26
N ILE A 109 10.29 6.26 3.78
CA ILE A 109 9.34 6.39 2.67
C ILE A 109 9.94 5.53 1.55
N LYS A 110 9.53 4.25 1.47
CA LYS A 110 9.76 3.46 0.27
C LYS A 110 8.92 4.17 -0.80
N SER A 111 9.59 4.85 -1.73
CA SER A 111 9.01 5.63 -2.81
C SER A 111 8.04 4.87 -3.74
N ASN A 112 7.74 3.59 -3.47
CA ASN A 112 7.01 2.68 -4.35
C ASN A 112 5.98 1.82 -3.59
N TYR A 113 5.36 2.33 -2.51
CA TYR A 113 4.35 1.56 -1.79
C TYR A 113 3.01 1.57 -2.54
N VAL A 114 2.67 0.45 -3.17
CA VAL A 114 1.32 0.20 -3.73
C VAL A 114 0.52 -0.61 -2.70
N PRO A 115 -0.62 -0.08 -2.18
CA PRO A 115 -1.50 -0.81 -1.28
C PRO A 115 -1.93 -2.17 -1.85
N LEU A 116 -1.92 -3.22 -1.02
CA LEU A 116 -2.24 -4.60 -1.44
C LEU A 116 -3.61 -4.71 -2.11
N LYS A 117 -4.61 -3.97 -1.61
CA LYS A 117 -5.96 -3.94 -2.21
C LYS A 117 -5.94 -3.45 -3.66
N LEU A 118 -5.15 -2.42 -3.96
CA LEU A 118 -5.01 -1.90 -5.32
C LEU A 118 -4.23 -2.87 -6.21
N LYS A 119 -3.16 -3.47 -5.66
CA LYS A 119 -2.39 -4.50 -6.36
C LYS A 119 -3.29 -5.67 -6.77
N ASN A 120 -4.10 -6.19 -5.85
CA ASN A 120 -5.03 -7.29 -6.13
C ASN A 120 -6.07 -6.90 -7.18
N LYS A 121 -6.58 -5.66 -7.14
CA LYS A 121 -7.51 -5.17 -8.16
C LYS A 121 -6.88 -5.19 -9.56
N ILE A 122 -5.66 -4.68 -9.71
CA ILE A 122 -4.93 -4.72 -10.98
C ILE A 122 -4.65 -6.15 -11.41
N THR A 123 -4.23 -7.03 -10.48
CA THR A 123 -4.00 -8.44 -10.77
C THR A 123 -5.25 -9.12 -11.34
N ASN A 124 -6.41 -8.90 -10.74
CA ASN A 124 -7.66 -9.47 -11.23
C ASN A 124 -8.02 -8.93 -12.64
N SER A 125 -7.86 -7.62 -12.87
CA SER A 125 -8.10 -7.04 -14.19
C SER A 125 -7.14 -7.57 -15.27
N LEU A 126 -5.88 -7.85 -14.93
CA LEU A 126 -4.93 -8.47 -15.85
C LEU A 126 -5.32 -9.91 -16.19
N VAL A 127 -5.82 -10.67 -15.20
CA VAL A 127 -6.33 -12.02 -15.42
C VAL A 127 -7.55 -11.99 -16.35
N GLU A 128 -8.49 -11.07 -16.13
CA GLU A 128 -9.64 -10.88 -17.02
C GLU A 128 -9.22 -10.53 -18.44
N PHE A 129 -8.30 -9.58 -18.62
CA PHE A 129 -7.73 -9.23 -19.92
C PHE A 129 -7.13 -10.45 -20.63
N ILE A 130 -6.35 -11.26 -19.93
CA ILE A 130 -5.74 -12.48 -20.48
C ILE A 130 -6.79 -13.47 -20.95
N ILE A 131 -7.84 -13.70 -20.15
CA ILE A 131 -8.91 -14.66 -20.45
C ILE A 131 -9.77 -14.16 -21.61
N LEU A 132 -10.23 -12.91 -21.56
CA LEU A 132 -11.16 -12.35 -22.54
C LEU A 132 -10.52 -12.15 -23.91
N ASP A 133 -9.24 -11.76 -23.95
CA ASP A 133 -8.53 -11.45 -25.20
C ASP A 133 -7.64 -12.60 -25.68
N GLY A 134 -7.62 -13.74 -24.97
CA GLY A 134 -6.84 -14.93 -25.33
C GLY A 134 -5.33 -14.66 -25.42
N ARG A 135 -4.77 -13.87 -24.50
CA ARG A 135 -3.36 -13.47 -24.52
C ARG A 135 -2.48 -14.42 -23.70
N PRO A 136 -1.20 -14.61 -24.06
CA PRO A 136 -0.27 -15.37 -23.21
C PRO A 136 0.02 -14.62 -21.90
N PHE A 137 0.29 -15.34 -20.80
CA PHE A 137 0.59 -14.73 -19.51
C PHE A 137 1.82 -13.82 -19.55
N GLU A 138 2.78 -14.14 -20.42
CA GLU A 138 4.02 -13.41 -20.61
C GLU A 138 3.81 -11.98 -21.11
N ILE A 139 2.66 -11.66 -21.70
CA ILE A 139 2.36 -10.33 -22.23
C ILE A 139 2.53 -9.23 -21.18
N VAL A 140 2.17 -9.50 -19.92
CA VAL A 140 2.22 -8.52 -18.82
C VAL A 140 3.65 -8.19 -18.39
N ARG A 141 4.64 -8.97 -18.84
CA ARG A 141 6.08 -8.73 -18.61
C ARG A 141 6.75 -8.01 -19.77
N GLY A 142 6.07 -7.88 -20.91
CA GLY A 142 6.63 -7.22 -22.09
C GLY A 142 6.90 -5.73 -21.81
N SER A 143 8.07 -5.25 -22.20
CA SER A 143 8.45 -3.83 -22.02
C SER A 143 7.45 -2.87 -22.68
N GLY A 144 6.97 -3.21 -23.89
CA GLY A 144 5.95 -2.41 -24.57
C GLY A 144 4.63 -2.31 -23.79
N PHE A 145 4.21 -3.39 -23.12
CA PHE A 145 3.00 -3.37 -22.28
C PHE A 145 3.22 -2.53 -21.01
N ILE A 146 4.38 -2.67 -20.36
CA ILE A 146 4.73 -1.86 -19.18
C ILE A 146 4.74 -0.36 -19.53
N ASN A 147 5.43 0.01 -20.61
CA ASN A 147 5.50 1.40 -21.08
C ASN A 147 4.10 1.97 -21.39
N LEU A 148 3.21 1.15 -21.96
CA LEU A 148 1.81 1.54 -22.17
C LEU A 148 1.09 1.82 -20.85
N ILE A 149 1.20 0.93 -19.86
CA ILE A 149 0.56 1.11 -18.55
C ILE A 149 1.10 2.36 -17.83
N GLU A 150 2.40 2.61 -17.87
CA GLU A 150 3.01 3.81 -17.31
C GLU A 150 2.48 5.09 -17.98
N CYS A 151 2.36 5.08 -19.31
CA CYS A 151 1.76 6.17 -20.06
C CYS A 151 0.30 6.42 -19.66
N VAL A 152 -0.51 5.35 -19.55
CA VAL A 152 -1.92 5.44 -19.12
C VAL A 152 -2.04 5.97 -17.70
N LEU A 153 -1.18 5.54 -16.78
CA LEU A 153 -1.14 6.09 -15.41
C LEU A 153 -0.77 7.57 -15.41
N GLY A 154 0.21 7.98 -16.23
CA GLY A 154 0.59 9.38 -16.41
C GLY A 154 -0.57 10.23 -16.92
N VAL A 155 -1.24 9.78 -17.98
CA VAL A 155 -2.44 10.44 -18.53
C VAL A 155 -3.56 10.49 -17.49
N GLY A 156 -3.77 9.41 -16.74
CA GLY A 156 -4.76 9.35 -15.66
C GLY A 156 -4.52 10.39 -14.56
N LEU A 157 -3.25 10.70 -14.24
CA LEU A 157 -2.92 11.77 -13.29
C LEU A 157 -3.27 13.16 -13.84
N THR A 158 -3.06 13.39 -15.14
CA THR A 158 -3.42 14.67 -15.80
C THR A 158 -4.93 14.86 -15.93
N LEU A 159 -5.68 13.78 -16.20
CA LEU A 159 -7.12 13.84 -16.41
C LEU A 159 -7.95 13.99 -15.12
N LEU A 160 -7.36 13.77 -13.94
CA LEU A 160 -8.04 13.96 -12.65
C LEU A 160 -8.58 15.40 -12.45
N GLU A 161 -8.07 16.38 -13.20
CA GLU A 161 -8.54 17.77 -13.18
C GLU A 161 -9.77 18.02 -14.08
N SER A 162 -10.12 17.09 -14.98
CA SER A 162 -11.04 17.34 -16.10
C SER A 162 -12.00 16.17 -16.38
N SER A 163 -13.10 16.06 -15.64
CA SER A 163 -14.26 15.18 -15.93
C SER A 163 -13.96 13.68 -16.17
N THR A 164 -15.01 12.86 -16.24
CA THR A 164 -14.90 11.41 -16.43
C THR A 164 -14.57 11.07 -17.89
N VAL A 165 -13.31 10.72 -18.18
CA VAL A 165 -12.89 10.22 -19.51
C VAL A 165 -13.16 8.72 -19.61
N SER A 166 -13.79 8.28 -20.71
CA SER A 166 -13.98 6.87 -21.02
C SER A 166 -12.70 6.26 -21.59
N ALA A 167 -12.39 5.01 -21.20
CA ALA A 167 -11.25 4.28 -21.74
C ALA A 167 -11.37 4.03 -23.26
N SER A 168 -12.59 3.91 -23.78
CA SER A 168 -12.86 3.77 -25.22
C SER A 168 -12.40 4.97 -26.04
N ASP A 169 -12.43 6.16 -25.43
CA ASP A 169 -12.13 7.40 -26.12
C ASP A 169 -10.62 7.70 -26.04
N LEU A 170 -9.94 7.11 -25.05
CA LEU A 170 -8.50 7.19 -24.89
C LEU A 170 -7.75 6.24 -25.84
N ILE A 171 -8.32 5.05 -26.09
CA ILE A 171 -7.67 4.01 -26.89
C ILE A 171 -8.06 4.18 -28.36
N ALA A 172 -7.06 4.37 -29.22
CA ALA A 172 -7.27 4.47 -30.66
C ALA A 172 -7.81 3.15 -31.25
N ASP A 173 -8.66 3.26 -32.27
CA ASP A 173 -9.18 2.12 -32.99
C ASP A 173 -8.05 1.39 -33.78
N PRO A 174 -8.23 0.09 -34.10
CA PRO A 174 -7.21 -0.70 -34.79
C PRO A 174 -6.76 -0.12 -36.15
N ILE A 175 -7.65 0.56 -36.88
CA ILE A 175 -7.31 1.16 -38.18
C ILE A 175 -6.39 2.36 -37.96
N THR A 176 -6.70 3.20 -36.97
CA THR A 176 -5.82 4.31 -36.57
C THR A 176 -4.46 3.80 -36.12
N LEU A 177 -4.40 2.73 -35.31
CA LEU A 177 -3.13 2.12 -34.91
C LEU A 177 -2.34 1.60 -36.11
N SER A 178 -2.99 0.89 -37.05
CA SER A 178 -2.35 0.38 -38.26
C SER A 178 -1.71 1.50 -39.07
N ARG A 179 -2.41 2.63 -39.27
CA ARG A 179 -1.86 3.80 -39.99
C ARG A 179 -0.69 4.43 -39.24
N HIS A 180 -0.74 4.41 -37.92
CA HIS A 180 0.30 5.02 -37.10
C HIS A 180 1.58 4.18 -37.03
N ILE A 181 1.45 2.85 -37.13
CA ILE A 181 2.58 1.91 -37.19
C ILE A 181 3.46 2.21 -38.40
N ASP A 182 2.88 2.41 -39.58
CA ASP A 182 3.64 2.70 -40.81
C ASP A 182 4.50 3.96 -40.64
N ARG A 183 3.91 5.01 -40.08
CA ARG A 183 4.62 6.27 -39.81
C ARG A 183 5.79 6.09 -38.85
N ILE A 184 5.55 5.44 -37.70
CA ILE A 184 6.62 5.19 -36.71
C ILE A 184 7.70 4.28 -37.31
N TYR A 185 7.30 3.27 -38.08
CA TYR A 185 8.21 2.37 -38.77
C TYR A 185 9.11 3.13 -39.74
N ASP A 186 8.56 3.99 -40.59
CA ASP A 186 9.32 4.78 -41.55
C ASP A 186 10.29 5.74 -40.85
N GLU A 187 9.86 6.40 -39.77
CA GLU A 187 10.72 7.26 -38.95
C GLU A 187 11.91 6.49 -38.39
N ARG A 188 11.67 5.31 -37.79
CA ARG A 188 12.73 4.45 -37.23
C ARG A 188 13.61 3.83 -38.32
N LYS A 189 13.03 3.45 -39.45
CA LYS A 189 13.74 2.91 -40.61
C LYS A 189 14.69 3.96 -41.19
N CYS A 190 14.28 5.22 -41.31
CA CYS A 190 15.15 6.30 -41.76
C CYS A 190 16.36 6.47 -40.84
N GLN A 191 16.15 6.42 -39.51
CA GLN A 191 17.23 6.47 -38.52
C GLN A 191 18.18 5.26 -38.61
N LEU A 192 17.64 4.07 -38.85
CA LEU A 192 18.44 2.87 -39.04
C LEU A 192 19.22 2.90 -40.34
N ILE A 193 18.63 3.33 -41.46
CA ILE A 193 19.32 3.42 -42.76
C ILE A 193 20.55 4.32 -42.65
N SER A 194 20.42 5.49 -42.02
CA SER A 194 21.57 6.38 -41.84
C SER A 194 22.66 5.74 -40.98
N LEU A 195 22.30 5.01 -39.93
CA LEU A 195 23.23 4.24 -39.13
C LEU A 195 23.89 3.11 -39.95
N PHE A 196 23.12 2.35 -40.74
CA PHE A 196 23.61 1.26 -41.58
C PHE A 196 24.61 1.73 -42.64
N GLN A 197 24.46 2.94 -43.19
CA GLN A 197 25.44 3.53 -44.10
C GLN A 197 26.82 3.74 -43.47
N THR A 198 26.90 3.84 -42.14
CA THR A 198 28.17 4.00 -41.42
C THR A 198 28.83 2.67 -41.04
N ILE A 199 28.10 1.56 -41.16
CA ILE A 199 28.58 0.23 -40.77
C ILE A 199 29.49 -0.34 -41.87
N LYS A 200 30.73 -0.63 -41.51
CA LYS A 200 31.72 -1.19 -42.45
C LYS A 200 31.56 -2.69 -42.68
N SER A 201 31.04 -3.42 -41.69
CA SER A 201 30.86 -4.86 -41.77
C SER A 201 29.61 -5.29 -40.99
N PHE A 202 28.86 -6.18 -41.60
CA PHE A 202 27.72 -6.84 -40.99
C PHE A 202 27.70 -8.32 -41.41
N VAL A 203 27.04 -9.13 -40.60
CA VAL A 203 26.73 -10.52 -40.86
C VAL A 203 25.23 -10.61 -41.08
N ILE A 204 24.81 -11.27 -42.15
CA ILE A 204 23.40 -11.59 -42.38
C ILE A 204 23.20 -13.06 -42.03
N THR A 205 22.24 -13.32 -41.15
CA THR A 205 21.72 -14.67 -40.90
C THR A 205 20.36 -14.77 -41.58
N VAL A 206 20.15 -15.88 -42.27
CA VAL A 206 18.91 -16.16 -42.99
C VAL A 206 18.36 -17.46 -42.44
N ASP A 207 17.22 -17.38 -41.77
CA ASP A 207 16.51 -18.54 -41.26
C ASP A 207 15.32 -18.83 -42.17
N PHE A 208 15.26 -20.06 -42.66
CA PHE A 208 14.16 -20.53 -43.50
C PHE A 208 13.50 -21.72 -42.82
N TRP A 209 12.19 -21.66 -42.66
CA TRP A 209 11.41 -22.80 -42.19
C TRP A 209 10.08 -22.89 -42.92
N LYS A 210 9.53 -24.10 -42.93
CA LYS A 210 8.21 -24.39 -43.46
C LYS A 210 7.31 -24.75 -42.31
N GLU A 211 6.19 -24.05 -42.21
CA GLU A 211 5.14 -24.35 -41.26
C GLU A 211 3.99 -25.02 -41.99
N HIS A 212 3.49 -26.13 -41.43
CA HIS A 212 2.54 -27.02 -42.11
C HIS A 212 1.21 -26.35 -42.47
N PHE A 213 0.83 -25.28 -41.76
CA PHE A 213 -0.50 -24.64 -41.87
C PHE A 213 -0.48 -23.30 -42.61
N THR A 214 0.64 -22.58 -42.55
CA THR A 214 0.74 -21.15 -42.87
C THR A 214 1.72 -20.85 -44.02
N GLY A 215 2.57 -21.83 -44.39
CA GLY A 215 3.41 -21.75 -45.58
C GLY A 215 4.92 -21.69 -45.29
N ASN A 216 5.67 -21.07 -46.19
CA ASN A 216 7.13 -20.95 -46.09
C ASN A 216 7.48 -19.57 -45.52
N PHE A 217 8.41 -19.55 -44.56
CA PHE A 217 8.88 -18.32 -43.91
C PHE A 217 10.36 -18.12 -44.17
N LEU A 218 10.73 -16.87 -44.42
CA LEU A 218 12.11 -16.42 -44.57
C LEU A 218 12.33 -15.24 -43.62
N LEU A 219 13.13 -15.47 -42.58
CA LEU A 219 13.61 -14.41 -41.70
C LEU A 219 15.01 -14.01 -42.14
N VAL A 220 15.19 -12.72 -42.41
CA VAL A 220 16.50 -12.13 -42.70
C VAL A 220 16.86 -11.23 -41.54
N HIS A 221 17.97 -11.53 -40.87
CA HIS A 221 18.46 -10.77 -39.74
C HIS A 221 19.89 -10.28 -40.03
N ALA A 222 20.12 -8.98 -39.85
CA ALA A 222 21.44 -8.37 -40.02
C ALA A 222 22.02 -8.00 -38.66
N SER A 223 23.24 -8.46 -38.39
CA SER A 223 23.99 -8.19 -37.16
C SER A 223 25.28 -7.44 -37.49
N SER A 224 25.62 -6.43 -36.70
CA SER A 224 26.90 -5.72 -36.82
C SER A 224 27.48 -5.45 -35.44
N VAL A 225 28.81 -5.42 -35.33
CA VAL A 225 29.49 -5.07 -34.08
C VAL A 225 29.72 -3.57 -34.07
N PHE A 226 29.13 -2.88 -33.10
CA PHE A 226 29.41 -1.48 -32.84
C PHE A 226 30.44 -1.37 -31.72
N HIS A 227 31.55 -0.67 -31.95
CA HIS A 227 32.38 -0.18 -30.86
C HIS A 227 31.63 0.98 -30.18
N VAL A 228 30.90 0.67 -29.12
CA VAL A 228 30.29 1.70 -28.28
C VAL A 228 31.41 2.35 -27.46
N GLN A 229 31.86 3.54 -27.89
CA GLN A 229 32.52 4.44 -26.95
C GLN A 229 31.45 4.91 -25.97
N ILE A 230 31.53 4.45 -24.72
CA ILE A 230 30.66 4.92 -23.64
C ILE A 230 31.05 6.37 -23.36
N VAL A 231 30.44 7.29 -24.09
CA VAL A 231 30.33 8.68 -23.67
C VAL A 231 29.11 8.72 -22.77
N ASN A 232 29.30 9.09 -21.50
CA ASN A 232 28.24 9.27 -20.51
C ASN A 232 27.15 10.21 -21.05
N ALA A 233 26.16 9.65 -21.71
CA ALA A 233 24.95 10.33 -22.12
C ALA A 233 23.80 9.37 -21.87
N ASN A 234 22.96 9.73 -20.90
CA ASN A 234 21.71 9.06 -20.59
C ASN A 234 20.84 9.02 -21.85
N ILE A 235 20.83 7.88 -22.53
CA ILE A 235 19.80 7.57 -23.52
C ILE A 235 18.83 6.63 -22.83
N VAL A 236 17.71 7.22 -22.40
CA VAL A 236 16.50 6.49 -22.02
C VAL A 236 15.83 6.08 -23.34
N LEU A 237 15.63 4.77 -23.54
CA LEU A 237 14.80 4.21 -24.61
C LEU A 237 13.37 4.02 -24.12
#